data_AF-A0A3D3W4D6-F1
#
_entry.id   AF-A0A3D3W4D6-F1
#
_cell.length_a   1.000
_cell.length_b   1.000
_cell.length_c   1.000
_cell.angle_alpha   90.00
_cell.angle_beta   90.00
_cell.angle_gamma   90.00
#
_symmetry.space_group_name_H-M   'P 1'
#
loop_
_entity.id
_entity.type
_entity.pdbx_description
1 polymer ?
#
loop_
_entity_poly.entity_id
_entity_poly.type
_entity_poly.pdbx_seq_one_letter_code
_entity_poly.pdbx_strand_id
1 'polypeptide(L)'
;MRGVWGVPGVLCAVVAALLLACGGRVSAGCVLADEQRREQAVEPSLDGTWHPVTAILDGADTSQSMRESTVLKLTGEQYAVTVNGTPDRGTCVLDRSVSPWRMKIQGTVGPNQGRTMLSIIELTKEDRLRVCYDLDGSEYPERFESAVSTGRLLVEYRRELARGTELTGAVEGVPDGDVLLLRVAGGREYRVRLNGIDAPELQQPYGRKAQELLAGLLRDRPLRVVTLGEDRGGQVIGDVYVSLAPGAAETLLNVDLVERGWAWHFVRFAKDNKALAEAEQSARAARRGLWSEDGAVSPWDYRRQQEQAPK
;
A
#
# COMPACT_ATOMS: atom_id res chain seq x y z
N MET A 1 -46.36 19.60 42.63
CA MET A 1 -46.00 19.00 43.94
C MET A 1 -46.71 17.66 44.07
N ARG A 2 -45.95 16.59 44.32
CA ARG A 2 -46.39 15.17 44.47
C ARG A 2 -46.94 14.57 43.16
N GLY A 3 -46.53 13.41 42.65
CA GLY A 3 -45.68 12.36 43.15
C GLY A 3 -46.22 11.02 42.64
N VAL A 4 -45.33 10.22 42.05
CA VAL A 4 -45.28 8.75 42.13
C VAL A 4 -46.20 7.90 41.22
N TRP A 5 -45.53 7.29 40.21
CA TRP A 5 -45.53 5.88 39.75
C TRP A 5 -46.84 5.08 39.69
N GLY A 6 -47.17 4.63 38.46
CA GLY A 6 -48.14 3.57 38.18
C GLY A 6 -47.48 2.28 37.68
N VAL A 7 -47.75 1.20 38.42
CA VAL A 7 -47.95 -0.21 38.01
C VAL A 7 -46.76 -1.01 37.41
N PRO A 8 -46.33 -2.09 38.10
CA PRO A 8 -45.83 -3.32 37.48
C PRO A 8 -46.86 -4.47 37.63
N GLY A 9 -47.24 -5.10 36.51
CA GLY A 9 -47.87 -6.43 36.46
C GLY A 9 -46.78 -7.47 36.12
N VAL A 10 -46.38 -8.35 37.04
CA VAL A 10 -46.92 -9.69 37.35
C VAL A 10 -46.91 -10.64 36.14
N LEU A 11 -45.98 -11.61 36.14
CA LEU A 11 -46.22 -13.07 36.18
C LEU A 11 -44.85 -13.76 36.37
N CYS A 12 -44.59 -14.43 37.50
CA CYS A 12 -44.69 -15.89 37.73
C CYS A 12 -43.68 -16.72 36.90
N ALA A 13 -42.91 -17.69 37.41
CA ALA A 13 -42.83 -18.36 38.71
C ALA A 13 -41.52 -19.21 38.73
N VAL A 14 -40.74 -19.26 39.85
CA VAL A 14 -40.61 -20.39 40.82
C VAL A 14 -39.72 -21.53 40.28
N VAL A 15 -38.61 -21.99 40.90
CA VAL A 15 -38.39 -22.57 42.25
C VAL A 15 -36.89 -22.53 42.61
N ALA A 16 -36.56 -22.33 43.89
CA ALA A 16 -35.28 -22.63 44.51
C ALA A 16 -35.31 -23.99 45.24
N ALA A 17 -34.21 -24.74 45.25
CA ALA A 17 -33.93 -25.74 46.30
C ALA A 17 -32.42 -26.02 46.43
N LEU A 18 -31.93 -25.95 47.67
CA LEU A 18 -30.57 -26.25 48.13
C LEU A 18 -30.44 -27.73 48.59
N LEU A 19 -29.26 -28.28 48.30
CA LEU A 19 -28.42 -29.26 49.02
C LEU A 19 -28.97 -30.66 49.42
N LEU A 20 -28.26 -31.68 48.94
CA LEU A 20 -27.72 -32.79 49.75
C LEU A 20 -26.50 -33.40 49.03
N ALA A 21 -25.40 -33.54 49.77
CA ALA A 21 -24.17 -34.19 49.33
C ALA A 21 -24.27 -35.71 49.50
N CYS A 22 -23.72 -36.48 48.55
CA CYS A 22 -22.90 -37.69 48.79
C CYS A 22 -22.49 -38.36 47.46
N GLY A 23 -21.17 -38.53 47.27
CA GLY A 23 -20.58 -39.71 46.62
C GLY A 23 -20.56 -39.79 45.09
N GLY A 24 -19.34 -39.81 44.53
CA GLY A 24 -19.09 -40.45 43.23
C GLY A 24 -18.39 -39.54 42.22
N ARG A 25 -17.09 -39.77 42.02
CA ARG A 25 -16.27 -39.14 40.98
C ARG A 25 -16.88 -39.41 39.60
N VAL A 26 -17.20 -38.35 38.87
CA VAL A 26 -17.25 -38.36 37.40
C VAL A 26 -16.37 -37.22 36.93
N SER A 27 -15.39 -37.56 36.09
CA SER A 27 -14.45 -36.60 35.51
C SER A 27 -15.19 -35.63 34.59
N ALA A 28 -15.50 -34.45 35.09
CA ALA A 28 -15.86 -33.31 34.26
C ALA A 28 -14.57 -32.64 33.77
N GLY A 29 -13.87 -33.34 32.87
CA GLY A 29 -13.08 -32.62 31.87
C GLY A 29 -14.08 -31.94 30.93
N CYS A 30 -13.79 -30.70 30.52
CA CYS A 30 -14.53 -29.94 29.53
C CYS A 30 -15.71 -29.08 30.03
N VAL A 31 -15.51 -28.15 30.99
CA VAL A 31 -16.27 -26.86 31.01
C VAL A 31 -15.49 -25.71 31.70
N LEU A 32 -14.15 -25.74 31.78
CA LEU A 32 -13.36 -24.65 32.39
C LEU A 32 -12.13 -24.27 31.54
N ALA A 33 -12.25 -24.34 30.22
CA ALA A 33 -11.18 -23.95 29.31
C ALA A 33 -11.63 -23.00 28.18
N ASP A 34 -12.84 -22.44 28.26
CA ASP A 34 -13.45 -21.71 27.13
C ASP A 34 -13.74 -20.22 27.39
N GLU A 35 -13.33 -19.67 28.54
CA GLU A 35 -13.53 -18.23 28.85
C GLU A 35 -12.23 -17.41 28.90
N GLN A 36 -11.07 -18.00 28.61
CA GLN A 36 -9.79 -17.31 28.62
C GLN A 36 -8.97 -17.54 27.35
N ARG A 37 -9.55 -17.18 26.21
CA ARG A 37 -8.79 -16.74 25.03
C ARG A 37 -9.59 -15.68 24.29
N ARG A 38 -9.87 -14.56 24.95
CA ARG A 38 -9.99 -13.31 24.21
C ARG A 38 -8.61 -13.09 23.58
N GLU A 39 -8.51 -13.35 22.28
CA GLU A 39 -7.44 -12.77 21.47
C GLU A 39 -7.37 -11.29 21.86
N GLN A 40 -6.28 -10.89 22.51
CA GLN A 40 -5.97 -9.48 22.65
C GLN A 40 -5.84 -8.99 21.22
N ALA A 41 -6.86 -8.32 20.70
CA ALA A 41 -6.78 -7.64 19.43
C ALA A 41 -5.57 -6.72 19.53
N VAL A 42 -4.48 -7.06 18.84
CA VAL A 42 -3.27 -6.25 18.79
C VAL A 42 -3.73 -4.91 18.23
N GLU A 43 -3.63 -3.85 19.04
CA GLU A 43 -4.05 -2.53 18.58
C GLU A 43 -3.30 -2.19 17.29
N PRO A 44 -4.00 -1.71 16.25
CA PRO A 44 -3.36 -1.49 14.96
C PRO A 44 -2.25 -0.45 15.11
N SER A 45 -1.04 -0.83 14.67
CA SER A 45 0.14 0.03 14.75
C SER A 45 0.10 1.13 13.68
N LEU A 46 0.55 2.33 14.05
CA LEU A 46 0.78 3.42 13.09
C LEU A 46 2.17 3.32 12.45
N ASP A 47 3.04 2.43 12.93
CA ASP A 47 4.42 2.29 12.44
C ASP A 47 4.46 1.93 10.97
N GLY A 48 5.20 2.70 10.18
CA GLY A 48 5.32 2.47 8.74
C GLY A 48 5.70 3.72 7.97
N THR A 49 5.84 3.52 6.67
CA THR A 49 5.99 4.60 5.70
C THR A 49 4.62 4.94 5.13
N TRP A 50 4.30 6.22 5.06
CA TRP A 50 3.00 6.77 4.69
C TRP A 50 3.18 7.83 3.60
N HIS A 51 2.36 7.73 2.57
CA HIS A 51 2.39 8.61 1.39
C HIS A 51 1.07 9.37 1.27
N PRO A 52 1.06 10.70 1.13
CA PRO A 52 -0.18 11.45 0.94
C PRO A 52 -0.91 11.05 -0.34
N VAL A 53 -2.20 10.76 -0.21
CA VAL A 53 -3.15 10.55 -1.32
C VAL A 53 -3.87 11.87 -1.62
N THR A 54 -4.36 12.53 -0.58
CA THR A 54 -4.96 13.87 -0.62
C THR A 54 -4.30 14.74 0.44
N ALA A 55 -4.22 16.04 0.20
CA ALA A 55 -3.74 17.00 1.19
C ALA A 55 -4.34 18.37 0.91
N ILE A 56 -5.15 18.86 1.86
CA ILE A 56 -5.89 20.12 1.79
C ILE A 56 -5.34 21.06 2.85
N LEU A 57 -4.83 22.20 2.43
CA LEU A 57 -4.32 23.27 3.30
C LEU A 57 -5.19 24.52 3.12
N ASP A 58 -5.79 24.99 4.20
CA ASP A 58 -6.72 26.11 4.22
C ASP A 58 -7.77 26.06 3.09
N GLY A 59 -8.39 24.90 2.91
CA GLY A 59 -9.44 24.67 1.91
C GLY A 59 -8.93 24.51 0.47
N ALA A 60 -7.61 24.54 0.23
CA ALA A 60 -7.01 24.36 -1.09
C ALA A 60 -6.24 23.04 -1.19
N ASP A 61 -6.44 22.30 -2.28
CA ASP A 61 -5.64 21.11 -2.58
C ASP A 61 -4.17 21.48 -2.82
N THR A 62 -3.28 20.73 -2.20
CA THR A 62 -1.85 20.78 -2.50
C THR A 62 -1.56 20.24 -3.91
N SER A 63 -0.39 20.57 -4.45
CA SER A 63 0.01 20.05 -5.76
C SER A 63 0.32 18.56 -5.71
N GLN A 64 0.11 17.86 -6.84
CA GLN A 64 0.49 16.45 -6.97
C GLN A 64 1.97 16.23 -6.70
N SER A 65 2.83 17.10 -7.24
CA SER A 65 4.28 17.02 -7.01
C SER A 65 4.65 17.13 -5.54
N MET A 66 3.95 17.97 -4.76
CA MET A 66 4.17 18.05 -3.32
C MET A 66 3.82 16.72 -2.64
N ARG A 67 2.67 16.11 -2.98
CA ARG A 67 2.26 14.82 -2.41
C ARG A 67 3.22 13.69 -2.75
N GLU A 68 3.62 13.57 -4.01
CA GLU A 68 4.56 12.52 -4.48
C GLU A 68 5.98 12.68 -3.91
N SER A 69 6.37 13.91 -3.57
CA SER A 69 7.65 14.18 -2.90
C SER A 69 7.59 13.98 -1.38
N THR A 70 6.39 13.80 -0.81
CA THR A 70 6.17 13.76 0.62
C THR A 70 6.14 12.33 1.13
N VAL A 71 7.05 12.01 2.06
CA VAL A 71 7.11 10.69 2.70
C VAL A 71 7.11 10.87 4.20
N LEU A 72 6.09 10.36 4.89
CA LEU A 72 6.00 10.34 6.35
C LEU A 72 6.37 8.96 6.88
N LYS A 73 7.32 8.88 7.79
CA LYS A 73 7.65 7.66 8.51
C LYS A 73 7.30 7.82 9.98
N LEU A 74 6.54 6.88 10.52
CA LEU A 74 6.24 6.76 11.94
C LEU A 74 6.94 5.52 12.50
N THR A 75 7.65 5.68 13.62
CA THR A 75 8.33 4.59 14.34
C THR A 75 8.19 4.81 15.85
N GLY A 76 7.25 4.11 16.49
CA GLY A 76 6.88 4.37 17.88
C GLY A 76 6.47 5.83 18.07
N GLU A 77 7.15 6.53 18.99
CA GLU A 77 6.91 7.96 19.26
C GLU A 77 7.76 8.90 18.40
N GLN A 78 8.31 8.43 17.28
CA GLN A 78 9.14 9.23 16.39
C GLN A 78 8.48 9.41 15.03
N TYR A 79 8.60 10.61 14.48
CA TYR A 79 8.27 10.88 13.09
C TYR A 79 9.51 11.35 12.32
N ALA A 80 9.55 11.00 11.05
CA ALA A 80 10.43 11.60 10.06
C ALA A 80 9.62 11.85 8.79
N VAL A 81 9.47 13.11 8.40
CA VAL A 81 8.84 13.48 7.14
C VAL A 81 9.88 14.08 6.21
N THR A 82 9.79 13.79 4.93
CA THR A 82 10.54 14.50 3.88
C THR A 82 9.53 15.16 2.97
N VAL A 83 9.68 16.46 2.68
CA VAL A 83 8.81 17.20 1.75
C VAL A 83 9.72 17.88 0.72
N ASN A 84 9.54 17.59 -0.57
CA ASN A 84 10.42 18.10 -1.63
C ASN A 84 11.93 17.90 -1.33
N GLY A 85 12.29 16.75 -0.75
CA GLY A 85 13.67 16.44 -0.37
C GLY A 85 14.18 17.12 0.91
N THR A 86 13.38 17.97 1.55
CA THR A 86 13.72 18.62 2.82
C THR A 86 13.25 17.75 3.98
N PRO A 87 14.16 17.23 4.82
CA PRO A 87 13.78 16.41 5.97
C PRO A 87 13.31 17.27 7.15
N ASP A 88 12.32 16.77 7.86
CA ASP A 88 11.81 17.26 9.15
C ASP A 88 11.59 16.05 10.07
N ARG A 89 12.06 16.12 11.31
CA ARG A 89 12.06 15.00 12.25
C ARG A 89 11.72 15.46 13.65
N GLY A 90 11.17 14.55 14.44
CA GLY A 90 10.83 14.83 15.81
C GLY A 90 10.09 13.70 16.51
N THR A 91 9.33 14.05 17.53
CA THR A 91 8.52 13.12 18.28
C THR A 91 7.03 13.30 17.98
N CYS A 92 6.28 12.21 18.09
CA CYS A 92 4.83 12.19 18.00
C CYS A 92 4.27 11.34 19.14
N VAL A 93 3.46 11.94 20.02
CA VAL A 93 2.82 11.24 21.14
C VAL A 93 1.35 11.09 20.83
N LEU A 94 0.88 9.85 20.77
CA LEU A 94 -0.48 9.47 20.42
C LEU A 94 -1.31 9.22 21.69
N ASP A 95 -2.46 9.89 21.78
CA ASP A 95 -3.49 9.66 22.79
C ASP A 95 -4.70 8.97 22.14
N ARG A 96 -4.84 7.67 22.41
CA ARG A 96 -5.94 6.82 21.94
C ARG A 96 -7.15 6.82 22.89
N SER A 97 -7.08 7.51 24.02
CA SER A 97 -8.15 7.53 25.03
C SER A 97 -9.35 8.40 24.64
N VAL A 98 -9.19 9.21 23.58
CA VAL A 98 -10.21 10.11 23.03
C VAL A 98 -10.52 9.75 21.58
N SER A 99 -11.70 10.12 21.08
CA SER A 99 -12.10 9.90 19.69
C SER A 99 -12.57 11.23 19.06
N PRO A 100 -12.01 11.64 17.91
CA PRO A 100 -10.85 11.05 17.21
C PRO A 100 -9.59 11.02 18.08
N TRP A 101 -8.65 10.11 17.80
CA TRP A 101 -7.39 10.06 18.55
C TRP A 101 -6.64 11.38 18.37
N ARG A 102 -5.85 11.75 19.37
CA ARG A 102 -5.04 12.97 19.33
C ARG A 102 -3.58 12.64 19.18
N MET A 103 -2.85 13.44 18.43
CA MET A 103 -1.40 13.31 18.30
C MET A 103 -0.73 14.66 18.46
N LYS A 104 0.18 14.75 19.45
CA LYS A 104 1.05 15.90 19.66
C LYS A 104 2.37 15.67 18.96
N ILE A 105 2.81 16.61 18.13
CA ILE A 105 4.00 16.49 17.30
C ILE A 105 4.97 17.59 17.71
N GLN A 106 6.24 17.24 17.93
CA GLN A 106 7.27 18.20 18.31
C GLN A 106 8.49 18.06 17.40
N GLY A 107 8.77 19.09 16.61
CA GLY A 107 9.91 19.09 15.69
C GLY A 107 11.23 19.28 16.44
N THR A 108 12.21 18.44 16.13
CA THR A 108 13.56 18.49 16.69
C THR A 108 14.62 18.82 15.65
N VAL A 109 14.36 18.54 14.37
CA VAL A 109 15.24 18.84 13.23
C VAL A 109 14.39 19.26 12.04
N GLY A 110 14.85 20.28 11.29
CA GLY A 110 14.21 20.72 10.05
C GLY A 110 13.37 21.98 10.22
N PRO A 111 12.53 22.31 9.22
CA PRO A 111 11.74 23.54 9.21
C PRO A 111 10.83 23.76 10.44
N ASN A 112 10.42 22.69 11.13
CA ASN A 112 9.58 22.78 12.33
C ASN A 112 10.35 22.57 13.64
N GLN A 113 11.68 22.69 13.64
CA GLN A 113 12.48 22.58 14.87
C GLN A 113 11.99 23.56 15.94
N GLY A 114 11.69 23.02 17.14
CA GLY A 114 11.18 23.78 18.27
C GLY A 114 9.69 24.10 18.20
N ARG A 115 9.01 23.82 17.08
CA ARG A 115 7.55 23.98 16.95
C ARG A 115 6.82 22.77 17.51
N THR A 116 5.65 23.02 18.06
CA THR A 116 4.66 22.00 18.43
C THR A 116 3.49 22.12 17.47
N MET A 117 3.03 21.01 16.91
CA MET A 117 1.79 20.90 16.16
C MET A 117 0.85 19.95 16.88
N LEU A 118 -0.45 20.22 16.80
CA LEU A 118 -1.49 19.39 17.40
C LEU A 118 -2.33 18.79 16.29
N SER A 119 -2.80 17.55 16.45
CA SER A 119 -3.58 16.91 15.41
C SER A 119 -4.60 15.94 15.98
N ILE A 120 -5.64 15.71 15.21
CA ILE A 120 -6.48 14.52 15.33
C ILE A 120 -6.14 13.51 14.23
N ILE A 121 -6.28 12.23 14.53
CA ILE A 121 -5.80 11.14 13.71
C ILE A 121 -6.72 9.91 13.82
N GLU A 122 -6.90 9.19 12.72
CA GLU A 122 -7.62 7.93 12.68
C GLU A 122 -7.07 6.98 11.61
N LEU A 123 -7.19 5.67 11.84
CA LEU A 123 -7.05 4.66 10.78
C LEU A 123 -8.44 4.41 10.19
N THR A 124 -8.68 4.87 8.96
CA THR A 124 -9.94 4.57 8.25
C THR A 124 -9.94 3.17 7.65
N LYS A 125 -8.75 2.61 7.41
CA LYS A 125 -8.44 1.21 7.06
C LYS A 125 -7.07 0.86 7.63
N GLU A 126 -6.68 -0.40 7.59
CA GLU A 126 -5.35 -0.87 8.04
C GLU A 126 -4.18 -0.09 7.37
N ASP A 127 -4.37 0.30 6.11
CA ASP A 127 -3.41 1.00 5.26
C ASP A 127 -3.85 2.42 4.88
N ARG A 128 -4.86 2.98 5.56
CA ARG A 128 -5.34 4.35 5.34
C ARG A 128 -5.37 5.12 6.65
N LEU A 129 -4.59 6.18 6.69
CA LEU A 129 -4.46 7.07 7.83
C LEU A 129 -5.01 8.44 7.44
N ARG A 130 -5.89 9.01 8.26
CA ARG A 130 -6.36 10.38 8.08
C ARG A 130 -5.84 11.21 9.25
N VAL A 131 -5.25 12.37 8.94
CA VAL A 131 -4.70 13.28 9.94
C VAL A 131 -5.13 14.71 9.62
N CYS A 132 -5.65 15.41 10.61
CA CYS A 132 -5.89 16.85 10.53
C CYS A 132 -4.96 17.55 11.52
N TYR A 133 -4.01 18.31 10.98
CA TYR A 133 -3.03 19.07 11.73
C TYR A 133 -3.52 20.50 11.95
N ASP A 134 -3.37 21.02 13.16
CA ASP A 134 -3.23 22.44 13.42
C ASP A 134 -1.72 22.78 13.43
N LEU A 135 -1.27 23.46 12.37
CA LEU A 135 0.16 23.71 12.13
C LEU A 135 0.77 24.72 13.10
N ASP A 136 -0.07 25.54 13.76
CA ASP A 136 0.36 26.50 14.76
C ASP A 136 0.38 25.92 16.18
N GLY A 137 -0.24 24.74 16.37
CA GLY A 137 -0.26 24.03 17.65
C GLY A 137 -1.06 24.75 18.75
N SER A 138 -2.03 25.56 18.33
CA SER A 138 -2.92 26.32 19.20
C SER A 138 -3.95 25.43 19.90
N GLU A 139 -4.54 24.48 19.18
CA GLU A 139 -5.54 23.55 19.71
C GLU A 139 -5.59 22.24 18.92
N TYR A 140 -6.16 21.19 19.53
CA TYR A 140 -6.51 19.99 18.78
C TYR A 140 -7.74 20.27 17.91
N PRO A 141 -7.71 20.02 16.58
CA PRO A 141 -8.90 20.18 15.76
C PRO A 141 -10.06 19.31 16.26
N GLU A 142 -11.29 19.81 16.16
CA GLU A 142 -12.48 19.06 16.60
C GLU A 142 -13.00 18.07 15.55
N ARG A 143 -12.64 18.30 14.28
CA ARG A 143 -13.12 17.54 13.12
C ARG A 143 -12.08 17.52 12.01
N PHE A 144 -12.16 16.52 11.13
CA PHE A 144 -11.27 16.37 9.99
C PHE A 144 -11.63 17.35 8.87
N GLU A 145 -11.40 18.64 9.11
CA GLU A 145 -11.68 19.71 8.15
C GLU A 145 -10.54 20.74 8.13
N SER A 146 -10.14 21.11 6.91
CA SER A 146 -9.23 22.22 6.64
C SER A 146 -10.03 23.30 5.90
N ALA A 147 -10.57 24.25 6.66
CA ALA A 147 -11.30 25.39 6.09
C ALA A 147 -10.33 26.56 5.85
N VAL A 148 -10.74 27.50 4.99
CA VAL A 148 -9.93 28.69 4.67
C VAL A 148 -9.50 29.43 5.93
N SER A 149 -8.23 29.85 5.99
CA SER A 149 -7.65 30.65 7.07
C SER A 149 -7.69 30.00 8.45
N THR A 150 -7.70 28.66 8.53
CA THR A 150 -7.66 27.95 9.81
C THR A 150 -6.24 27.52 10.21
N GLY A 151 -5.26 27.61 9.30
CA GLY A 151 -3.91 27.07 9.50
C GLY A 151 -3.89 25.54 9.54
N ARG A 152 -4.97 24.89 9.10
CA ARG A 152 -5.14 23.44 9.21
C ARG A 152 -4.74 22.73 7.94
N LEU A 153 -4.06 21.61 8.09
CA LEU A 153 -3.73 20.70 7.00
C LEU A 153 -4.47 19.38 7.22
N LEU A 154 -5.35 18.99 6.31
CA LEU A 154 -6.01 17.70 6.31
C LEU A 154 -5.35 16.79 5.27
N VAL A 155 -4.86 15.62 5.69
CA VAL A 155 -4.16 14.68 4.81
C VAL A 155 -4.76 13.29 4.97
N GLU A 156 -5.03 12.64 3.84
CA GLU A 156 -5.21 11.19 3.80
C GLU A 156 -3.94 10.54 3.28
N TYR A 157 -3.40 9.59 4.03
CA TYR A 157 -2.21 8.83 3.67
C TYR A 157 -2.57 7.39 3.32
N ARG A 158 -1.78 6.81 2.42
CA ARG A 158 -1.69 5.37 2.21
C ARG A 158 -0.41 4.83 2.83
N ARG A 159 -0.47 3.66 3.45
CA ARG A 159 0.72 2.95 3.91
C ARG A 159 1.45 2.35 2.70
N GLU A 160 2.77 2.53 2.66
CA GLU A 160 3.66 1.86 1.72
C GLU A 160 3.60 0.35 1.92
N LEU A 161 3.51 -0.38 0.82
CA LEU A 161 3.55 -1.83 0.86
C LEU A 161 4.97 -2.30 1.25
N ALA A 162 5.07 -3.16 2.26
CA ALA A 162 6.35 -3.69 2.69
C ALA A 162 7.02 -4.49 1.57
N ARG A 163 8.35 -4.47 1.54
CA ARG A 163 9.13 -5.34 0.65
C ARG A 163 8.99 -6.80 1.07
N GLY A 164 8.86 -7.69 0.09
CA GLY A 164 8.65 -9.13 0.30
C GLY A 164 7.19 -9.49 0.60
N THR A 165 6.26 -8.54 0.60
CA THR A 165 4.84 -8.84 0.61
C THR A 165 4.46 -9.59 -0.66
N GLU A 166 3.67 -10.65 -0.50
CA GLU A 166 3.11 -11.38 -1.62
C GLU A 166 1.69 -10.90 -1.91
N LEU A 167 1.46 -10.46 -3.14
CA LEU A 167 0.13 -10.13 -3.64
C LEU A 167 -0.31 -11.23 -4.60
N THR A 168 -1.49 -11.81 -4.37
CA THR A 168 -2.09 -12.77 -5.30
C THR A 168 -3.41 -12.24 -5.80
N GLY A 169 -3.62 -12.27 -7.11
CA GLY A 169 -4.79 -11.65 -7.71
C GLY A 169 -4.97 -11.93 -9.19
N ALA A 170 -6.07 -11.40 -9.73
CA ALA A 170 -6.38 -11.46 -11.15
C ALA A 170 -5.88 -10.18 -11.84
N VAL A 171 -5.42 -10.33 -13.09
CA VAL A 171 -5.02 -9.20 -13.94
C VAL A 171 -6.26 -8.59 -14.57
N GLU A 172 -6.52 -7.33 -14.26
CA GLU A 172 -7.66 -6.59 -14.82
C GLU A 172 -7.29 -5.79 -16.06
N GLY A 173 -6.00 -5.48 -16.21
CA GLY A 173 -5.51 -4.73 -17.34
C GLY A 173 -4.00 -4.76 -17.44
N VAL A 174 -3.52 -4.49 -18.65
CA VAL A 174 -2.10 -4.34 -18.98
C VAL A 174 -1.93 -2.97 -19.63
N PRO A 175 -1.67 -1.91 -18.84
CA PRO A 175 -1.51 -0.56 -19.37
C PRO A 175 -0.29 -0.40 -20.27
N ASP A 176 0.75 -1.20 -20.04
CA ASP A 176 2.02 -1.16 -20.79
C ASP A 176 2.67 -2.55 -20.83
N GLY A 177 3.66 -2.76 -21.70
CA GLY A 177 4.33 -4.05 -21.92
C GLY A 177 5.13 -4.61 -20.73
N ASP A 178 5.26 -3.84 -19.65
CA ASP A 178 5.88 -4.21 -18.37
C ASP A 178 5.09 -3.70 -17.16
N VAL A 179 3.82 -3.34 -17.35
CA VAL A 179 2.93 -2.83 -16.29
C VAL A 179 1.60 -3.57 -16.27
N LEU A 180 1.14 -3.94 -15.07
CA LEU A 180 -0.11 -4.66 -14.81
C LEU A 180 -1.01 -3.91 -13.84
N LEU A 181 -2.33 -4.07 -13.98
CA LEU A 181 -3.33 -3.76 -12.97
C LEU A 181 -3.79 -5.07 -12.31
N LEU A 182 -3.40 -5.27 -11.05
CA LEU A 182 -3.68 -6.48 -10.28
C LEU A 182 -4.80 -6.21 -9.27
N ARG A 183 -5.93 -6.92 -9.36
CA ARG A 183 -6.94 -6.94 -8.30
C ARG A 183 -6.69 -8.14 -7.37
N VAL A 184 -6.43 -7.85 -6.10
CA VAL A 184 -6.27 -8.86 -5.05
C VAL A 184 -7.60 -9.18 -4.34
N ALA A 185 -7.60 -10.23 -3.53
CA ALA A 185 -8.71 -10.53 -2.63
C ALA A 185 -9.06 -9.32 -1.75
N GLY A 186 -10.36 -9.06 -1.55
CA GLY A 186 -10.84 -7.84 -0.88
C GLY A 186 -11.04 -6.64 -1.82
N GLY A 187 -10.79 -6.81 -3.12
CA GLY A 187 -11.15 -5.85 -4.17
C GLY A 187 -10.14 -4.73 -4.37
N ARG A 188 -9.04 -4.70 -3.61
CA ARG A 188 -7.98 -3.70 -3.78
C ARG A 188 -7.24 -3.93 -5.09
N GLU A 189 -6.95 -2.83 -5.78
CA GLU A 189 -6.16 -2.81 -7.01
C GLU A 189 -4.76 -2.27 -6.75
N TYR A 190 -3.78 -2.84 -7.44
CA TYR A 190 -2.40 -2.38 -7.47
C TYR A 190 -1.95 -2.22 -8.92
N ARG A 191 -1.31 -1.08 -9.21
CA ARG A 191 -0.51 -0.93 -10.43
C ARG A 191 0.87 -1.52 -10.15
N VAL A 192 1.28 -2.51 -10.91
CA VAL A 192 2.53 -3.27 -10.71
C VAL A 192 3.42 -3.06 -11.92
N ARG A 193 4.65 -2.56 -11.71
CA ARG A 193 5.72 -2.56 -12.70
C ARG A 193 6.58 -3.79 -12.50
N LEU A 194 6.84 -4.51 -13.58
CA LEU A 194 7.72 -5.67 -13.55
C LEU A 194 9.16 -5.20 -13.29
N ASN A 195 9.75 -5.74 -12.24
CA ASN A 195 11.13 -5.44 -11.86
C ASN A 195 12.15 -5.87 -12.94
N GLY A 196 13.16 -5.02 -13.13
CA GLY A 196 14.36 -5.31 -13.92
C GLY A 196 14.19 -5.32 -15.44
N ILE A 197 12.99 -5.07 -15.95
CA ILE A 197 12.71 -5.00 -17.38
C ILE A 197 12.20 -3.61 -17.78
N ASP A 198 12.24 -3.32 -19.08
CA ASP A 198 11.68 -2.11 -19.67
C ASP A 198 11.11 -2.50 -21.04
N ALA A 199 9.80 -2.38 -21.20
CA ALA A 199 9.13 -2.68 -22.47
C ALA A 199 9.19 -1.47 -23.42
N PRO A 200 9.10 -1.67 -24.75
CA PRO A 200 9.01 -0.55 -25.68
C PRO A 200 7.77 0.29 -25.37
N GLU A 201 7.95 1.61 -25.41
CA GLU A 201 6.84 2.54 -25.20
C GLU A 201 5.69 2.25 -26.16
N LEU A 202 4.44 2.50 -25.77
CA LEU A 202 3.27 2.20 -26.62
C LEU A 202 3.35 2.81 -28.04
N GLN A 203 4.04 3.92 -28.21
CA GLN A 203 4.24 4.60 -29.50
C GLN A 203 5.51 4.17 -30.24
N GLN A 204 6.41 3.46 -29.56
CA GLN A 204 7.63 2.91 -30.14
C GLN A 204 7.31 1.68 -31.01
N PRO A 205 8.13 1.39 -32.04
CA PRO A 205 8.06 0.10 -32.73
C PRO A 205 7.99 -1.07 -31.74
N TYR A 206 7.09 -2.01 -32.01
CA TYR A 206 6.79 -3.18 -31.19
C TYR A 206 6.08 -2.91 -29.84
N GLY A 207 5.91 -1.67 -29.39
CA GLY A 207 5.30 -1.36 -28.08
C GLY A 207 3.89 -1.90 -27.89
N ARG A 208 2.95 -1.52 -28.78
CA ARG A 208 1.57 -2.08 -28.74
C ARG A 208 1.55 -3.60 -28.85
N LYS A 209 2.40 -4.17 -29.71
CA LYS A 209 2.48 -5.62 -29.91
C LYS A 209 2.95 -6.32 -28.63
N ALA A 210 3.94 -5.79 -27.93
CA ALA A 210 4.39 -6.33 -26.64
C ALA A 210 3.28 -6.27 -25.58
N GLN A 211 2.57 -5.16 -25.49
CA GLN A 211 1.44 -4.97 -24.58
C GLN A 211 0.29 -5.97 -24.87
N GLU A 212 -0.09 -6.14 -26.13
CA GLU A 212 -1.13 -7.09 -26.56
C GLU A 212 -0.73 -8.55 -26.26
N LEU A 213 0.54 -8.89 -26.52
CA LEU A 213 1.08 -10.22 -26.25
C LEU A 213 1.10 -10.53 -24.74
N LEU A 214 1.49 -9.56 -23.90
CA LEU A 214 1.43 -9.68 -22.44
C LEU A 214 -0.02 -9.84 -21.96
N ALA A 215 -0.94 -9.02 -22.45
CA ALA A 215 -2.36 -9.12 -22.12
C ALA A 215 -2.96 -10.48 -22.52
N GLY A 216 -2.60 -10.99 -23.69
CA GLY A 216 -3.01 -12.32 -24.15
C GLY A 216 -2.42 -13.45 -23.28
N LEU A 217 -1.16 -13.32 -22.87
CA LEU A 217 -0.48 -14.30 -22.02
C LEU A 217 -1.14 -14.43 -20.64
N LEU A 218 -1.57 -13.30 -20.06
CA LEU A 218 -2.11 -13.20 -18.70
C LEU A 218 -3.63 -13.35 -18.59
N ARG A 219 -4.33 -13.45 -19.73
CA ARG A 219 -5.78 -13.60 -19.75
C ARG A 219 -6.23 -14.81 -18.93
N ASP A 220 -7.19 -14.58 -18.04
CA ASP A 220 -7.80 -15.59 -17.16
C ASP A 220 -6.79 -16.34 -16.27
N ARG A 221 -5.63 -15.74 -16.01
CA ARG A 221 -4.58 -16.31 -15.14
C ARG A 221 -4.39 -15.46 -13.90
N PRO A 222 -4.65 -15.99 -12.70
CA PRO A 222 -4.16 -15.34 -11.51
C PRO A 222 -2.64 -15.40 -11.48
N LEU A 223 -2.04 -14.43 -10.80
CA LEU A 223 -0.60 -14.36 -10.62
C LEU A 223 -0.24 -13.96 -9.20
N ARG A 224 1.02 -14.16 -8.85
CA ARG A 224 1.62 -13.78 -7.57
C ARG A 224 2.71 -12.75 -7.81
N VAL A 225 2.73 -11.69 -7.02
CA VAL A 225 3.76 -10.64 -7.07
C VAL A 225 4.50 -10.63 -5.75
N VAL A 226 5.83 -10.73 -5.80
CA VAL A 226 6.70 -10.48 -4.65
C VAL A 226 7.20 -9.04 -4.74
N THR A 227 6.82 -8.22 -3.77
CA THR A 227 7.10 -6.77 -3.80
C THR A 227 8.58 -6.49 -3.51
N LEU A 228 9.13 -5.52 -4.22
CA LEU A 228 10.48 -5.00 -4.01
C LEU A 228 10.48 -3.57 -3.46
N GLY A 229 9.34 -2.91 -3.54
CA GLY A 229 9.08 -1.55 -3.06
C GLY A 229 8.04 -0.87 -3.93
N GLU A 230 7.94 0.44 -3.82
CA GLU A 230 7.11 1.29 -4.67
C GLU A 230 7.99 2.39 -5.29
N ASP A 231 7.60 2.87 -6.47
CA ASP A 231 8.19 4.11 -7.01
C ASP A 231 7.54 5.36 -6.42
N ARG A 232 8.00 6.53 -6.86
CA ARG A 232 7.49 7.83 -6.38
C ARG A 232 5.99 8.05 -6.66
N GLY A 233 5.45 7.41 -7.70
CA GLY A 233 4.03 7.47 -8.04
C GLY A 233 3.19 6.44 -7.26
N GLY A 234 3.82 5.61 -6.43
CA GLY A 234 3.17 4.54 -5.70
C GLY A 234 2.88 3.29 -6.53
N GLN A 235 3.51 3.16 -7.70
CA GLN A 235 3.44 1.92 -8.45
C GLN A 235 4.30 0.88 -7.75
N VAL A 236 3.72 -0.29 -7.48
CA VAL A 236 4.44 -1.42 -6.90
C VAL A 236 5.49 -1.90 -7.90
N ILE A 237 6.72 -2.09 -7.45
CA ILE A 237 7.78 -2.74 -8.22
C ILE A 237 7.88 -4.17 -7.70
N GLY A 238 7.84 -5.18 -8.57
CA GLY A 238 7.86 -6.56 -8.10
C GLY A 238 8.29 -7.60 -9.12
N ASP A 239 8.66 -8.76 -8.59
CA ASP A 239 8.88 -9.99 -9.34
C ASP A 239 7.54 -10.71 -9.48
N VAL A 240 7.15 -11.02 -10.71
CA VAL A 240 5.83 -11.55 -11.05
C VAL A 240 5.93 -13.02 -11.42
N TYR A 241 5.15 -13.84 -10.75
CA TYR A 241 5.10 -15.30 -10.92
C TYR A 241 3.72 -15.71 -11.43
N VAL A 242 3.68 -16.50 -12.50
CA VAL A 242 2.43 -16.95 -13.12
C VAL A 242 2.56 -18.38 -13.64
N SER A 243 1.48 -19.18 -13.51
CA SER A 243 1.43 -20.49 -14.14
C SER A 243 0.96 -20.36 -15.60
N LEU A 244 1.85 -20.70 -16.54
CA LEU A 244 1.60 -20.56 -17.99
C LEU A 244 0.85 -21.74 -18.61
N ALA A 245 0.66 -22.83 -17.87
CA ALA A 245 -0.19 -23.95 -18.27
C ALA A 245 -0.86 -24.58 -17.04
N PRO A 246 -2.08 -25.13 -17.16
CA PRO A 246 -2.73 -25.83 -16.05
C PRO A 246 -1.81 -26.92 -15.46
N GLY A 247 -1.56 -26.86 -14.16
CA GLY A 247 -0.69 -27.80 -13.45
C GLY A 247 0.82 -27.58 -13.63
N ALA A 248 1.25 -26.55 -14.37
CA ALA A 248 2.66 -26.19 -14.47
C ALA A 248 3.13 -25.36 -13.27
N ALA A 249 4.41 -25.51 -12.94
CA ALA A 249 5.09 -24.63 -11.98
C ALA A 249 5.01 -23.16 -12.42
N GLU A 250 5.05 -22.25 -11.45
CA GLU A 250 5.08 -20.83 -11.73
C GLU A 250 6.35 -20.44 -12.47
N THR A 251 6.19 -19.60 -13.49
CA THR A 251 7.28 -18.98 -14.25
C THR A 251 7.50 -17.56 -13.73
N LEU A 252 8.76 -17.16 -13.55
CA LEU A 252 9.12 -15.76 -13.33
C LEU A 252 8.92 -14.98 -14.63
N LEU A 253 7.79 -14.28 -14.71
CA LEU A 253 7.33 -13.59 -15.90
C LEU A 253 8.34 -12.55 -16.39
N ASN A 254 9.00 -11.84 -15.48
CA ASN A 254 10.00 -10.82 -15.82
C ASN A 254 11.08 -11.36 -16.76
N VAL A 255 11.60 -12.56 -16.49
CA VAL A 255 12.62 -13.22 -17.32
C VAL A 255 12.00 -13.79 -18.59
N ASP A 256 10.82 -14.40 -18.50
CA ASP A 256 10.10 -14.96 -19.64
C ASP A 256 9.76 -13.89 -20.70
N LEU A 257 9.39 -12.67 -20.31
CA LEU A 257 9.15 -11.57 -21.25
C LEU A 257 10.41 -11.15 -22.02
N VAL A 258 11.57 -11.14 -21.36
CA VAL A 258 12.85 -10.84 -22.02
C VAL A 258 13.26 -12.00 -22.95
N GLU A 259 13.11 -13.25 -22.52
CA GLU A 259 13.41 -14.46 -23.32
C GLU A 259 12.56 -14.55 -24.59
N ARG A 260 11.31 -14.06 -24.54
CA ARG A 260 10.42 -13.93 -25.70
C ARG A 260 10.75 -12.74 -26.61
N GLY A 261 11.64 -11.85 -26.16
CA GLY A 261 11.97 -10.60 -26.84
C GLY A 261 10.82 -9.61 -26.81
N TRP A 262 10.06 -9.52 -25.71
CA TRP A 262 8.96 -8.55 -25.57
C TRP A 262 9.35 -7.34 -24.70
N ALA A 263 10.42 -7.47 -23.92
CA ALA A 263 10.99 -6.39 -23.12
C ALA A 263 12.53 -6.47 -23.18
N TRP A 264 13.17 -5.35 -22.80
CA TRP A 264 14.62 -5.25 -22.64
C TRP A 264 15.03 -5.60 -21.22
N HIS A 265 16.26 -6.12 -21.05
CA HIS A 265 16.91 -6.14 -19.76
C HIS A 265 17.26 -4.71 -19.34
N PHE A 266 16.65 -4.21 -18.27
CA PHE A 266 16.88 -2.83 -17.83
C PHE A 266 18.15 -2.70 -16.98
N VAL A 267 19.30 -2.70 -17.67
CA VAL A 267 20.65 -2.72 -17.08
C VAL A 267 20.85 -1.61 -16.02
N ARG A 268 20.21 -0.45 -16.17
CA ARG A 268 20.31 0.66 -15.20
C ARG A 268 19.92 0.24 -13.77
N PHE A 269 18.91 -0.63 -13.62
CA PHE A 269 18.40 -1.05 -12.31
C PHE A 269 18.66 -2.53 -12.00
N ALA A 270 18.99 -3.34 -13.01
CA ALA A 270 19.18 -4.78 -12.86
C ALA A 270 20.50 -5.29 -13.46
N LYS A 271 21.56 -4.46 -13.45
CA LYS A 271 22.87 -4.77 -14.06
C LYS A 271 23.39 -6.17 -13.73
N ASP A 272 23.28 -6.59 -12.47
CA ASP A 272 23.85 -7.86 -11.97
C ASP A 272 22.86 -9.04 -12.05
N ASN A 273 21.69 -8.84 -12.66
CA ASN A 273 20.69 -9.91 -12.84
C ASN A 273 21.08 -10.80 -14.04
N LYS A 274 21.77 -11.90 -13.73
CA LYS A 274 22.24 -12.88 -14.73
C LYS A 274 21.11 -13.51 -15.54
N ALA A 275 19.98 -13.83 -14.91
CA ALA A 275 18.86 -14.46 -15.60
C ALA A 275 18.27 -13.56 -16.70
N LEU A 276 18.16 -12.25 -16.42
CA LEU A 276 17.71 -11.28 -17.44
C LEU A 276 18.74 -11.10 -18.56
N ALA A 277 20.04 -11.07 -18.22
CA ALA A 277 21.10 -10.95 -19.21
C ALA A 277 21.16 -12.16 -20.16
N GLU A 278 21.09 -13.38 -19.59
CA GLU A 278 21.05 -14.63 -20.35
C GLU A 278 19.80 -14.71 -21.23
N ALA A 279 18.64 -14.28 -20.69
CA ALA A 279 17.39 -14.27 -21.44
C ALA A 279 17.43 -13.32 -22.65
N GLU A 280 18.00 -12.12 -22.48
CA GLU A 280 18.13 -11.18 -23.59
C GLU A 280 19.10 -11.70 -24.65
N GLN A 281 20.22 -12.30 -24.23
CA GLN A 281 21.19 -12.91 -25.14
C GLN A 281 20.54 -14.02 -25.97
N SER A 282 19.76 -14.90 -25.34
CA SER A 282 19.01 -15.96 -26.01
C SER A 282 18.00 -15.40 -27.01
N ALA A 283 17.20 -14.41 -26.60
CA ALA A 283 16.20 -13.77 -27.45
C ALA A 283 16.83 -13.11 -28.69
N ARG A 284 17.97 -12.42 -28.53
CA ARG A 284 18.75 -11.81 -29.62
C ARG A 284 19.29 -12.87 -30.58
N ALA A 285 19.92 -13.92 -30.07
CA ALA A 285 20.48 -15.00 -30.88
C ALA A 285 19.40 -15.73 -31.69
N ALA A 286 18.21 -15.89 -31.11
CA ALA A 286 17.06 -16.52 -31.76
C ALA A 286 16.18 -15.55 -32.59
N ARG A 287 16.57 -14.27 -32.69
CA ARG A 287 15.80 -13.21 -33.39
C ARG A 287 14.31 -13.17 -33.01
N ARG A 288 14.01 -13.30 -31.71
CA ARG A 288 12.62 -13.31 -31.20
C ARG A 288 12.10 -11.91 -30.95
N GLY A 289 10.82 -11.69 -31.22
CA GLY A 289 10.10 -10.47 -30.87
C GLY A 289 10.79 -9.21 -31.37
N LEU A 290 11.19 -8.32 -30.47
CA LEU A 290 11.97 -7.10 -30.72
C LEU A 290 13.18 -7.32 -31.63
N TRP A 291 13.78 -8.50 -31.56
CA TRP A 291 14.99 -8.87 -32.30
C TRP A 291 14.71 -9.49 -33.67
N SER A 292 13.44 -9.59 -34.10
CA SER A 292 13.11 -10.16 -35.41
C SER A 292 13.57 -9.28 -36.57
N GLU A 293 13.59 -7.97 -36.36
CA GLU A 293 14.05 -6.96 -37.31
C GLU A 293 15.32 -6.27 -36.78
N ASP A 294 16.15 -5.77 -37.70
CA ASP A 294 17.36 -5.04 -37.32
C ASP A 294 17.00 -3.61 -36.87
N GLY A 295 17.80 -3.03 -35.97
CA GLY A 295 17.62 -1.64 -35.53
C GLY A 295 16.65 -1.43 -34.36
N ALA A 296 16.36 -2.48 -33.57
CA ALA A 296 15.60 -2.33 -32.34
C ALA A 296 16.25 -1.28 -31.41
N VAL A 297 15.48 -0.25 -31.07
CA VAL A 297 15.88 0.83 -30.15
C VAL A 297 15.41 0.47 -28.75
N SER A 298 16.20 0.75 -27.72
CA SER A 298 15.76 0.54 -26.34
C SER A 298 14.77 1.62 -25.90
N PRO A 299 13.90 1.36 -24.89
CA PRO A 299 12.92 2.36 -24.46
C PRO A 299 13.58 3.63 -23.91
N TRP A 300 14.70 3.49 -23.18
CA TRP A 300 15.46 4.65 -22.69
C TRP A 300 16.14 5.46 -23.80
N ASP A 301 16.57 4.82 -24.89
CA ASP A 301 17.09 5.54 -26.06
C ASP A 301 15.97 6.25 -26.81
N TYR A 302 14.82 5.58 -26.97
CA TYR A 302 13.63 6.15 -27.59
C TYR A 302 13.14 7.40 -26.84
N ARG A 303 13.02 7.33 -25.51
CA ARG A 303 12.66 8.48 -24.66
C ARG A 303 13.64 9.65 -24.84
N ARG A 304 14.95 9.38 -24.86
CA ARG A 304 15.98 10.42 -25.08
C ARG A 304 15.88 11.09 -26.46
N GLN A 305 15.52 10.34 -27.50
CA GLN A 305 15.34 10.88 -28.84
C GLN A 305 14.13 11.82 -28.92
N GLN A 306 13.03 11.47 -28.24
CA GLN A 306 11.83 12.31 -28.18
C GLN A 306 12.06 13.62 -27.42
N GLU A 307 12.84 13.60 -26.34
CA GLU A 307 13.20 14.81 -25.57
C GLU A 307 14.06 15.79 -26.38
N GLN A 308 14.84 15.29 -27.34
CA GLN A 308 15.77 16.08 -28.16
C GLN A 308 15.12 16.56 -29.47
N ALA A 309 13.94 16.07 -29.83
CA ALA A 309 13.23 16.50 -31.02
C ALA A 309 12.73 17.95 -30.84
N PRO A 310 12.99 18.86 -31.80
CA PRO A 310 12.41 20.19 -31.76
C PRO A 310 10.87 20.08 -31.79
N LYS A 311 10.22 20.83 -30.89
CA LYS A 311 8.76 20.95 -30.83
C LYS A 311 8.18 21.62 -32.06
#